data_AF-A0A1G2ZCE2-F1
#
_entry.id   AF-A0A1G2ZCE2-F1
#
_cell.length_a   1.000
_cell.length_b   1.000
_cell.length_c   1.000
_cell.angle_alpha   90.00
_cell.angle_beta   90.00
_cell.angle_gamma   90.00
#
_symmetry.space_group_name_H-M   'P 1'
#
loop_
_entity.id
_entity.type
_entity.pdbx_description
1 polymer ?
#
loop_
_entity_poly.entity_id
_entity_poly.type
_entity_poly.pdbx_seq_one_letter_code
_entity_poly.pdbx_strand_id
1 'polypeptide(L)'
;MVQTKAKGHIMAQARTGDHVKLNFTGRLNDGTIFATSEDSEPIEFTLGISDMLPAIEEAVEGMKPRETKTVYIPSDEAFGSWQEDLVQEIPRESLPPGLEVEAGQQLWVDQPGGDPVIVSVTDV
;
A
#
# COMPACT_ATOMS: atom_id res chain seq x y z
N MET A 1 32.46 -34.84 -28.92
CA MET A 1 31.73 -34.93 -27.64
C MET A 1 31.44 -33.52 -27.15
N VAL A 2 30.19 -33.07 -27.26
CA VAL A 2 29.76 -31.80 -26.66
C VAL A 2 28.89 -32.17 -25.48
N GLN A 3 29.46 -32.11 -24.28
CA GLN A 3 28.68 -32.23 -23.06
C GLN A 3 28.08 -30.86 -22.77
N THR A 4 26.83 -30.68 -23.17
CA THR A 4 26.01 -29.56 -22.71
C THR A 4 25.67 -29.83 -21.26
N LYS A 5 26.35 -29.14 -20.33
CA LYS A 5 25.98 -29.16 -18.91
C LYS A 5 24.58 -28.56 -18.79
N ALA A 6 23.65 -29.34 -18.25
CA ALA A 6 22.33 -28.88 -17.85
C ALA A 6 22.48 -27.67 -16.92
N LYS A 7 21.96 -26.50 -17.32
CA LYS A 7 21.68 -25.40 -16.40
C LYS A 7 20.48 -25.82 -15.56
N GLY A 8 20.73 -26.48 -14.43
CA GLY A 8 19.72 -26.62 -13.39
C GLY A 8 19.26 -25.24 -12.98
N HIS A 9 17.98 -24.94 -13.15
CA HIS A 9 17.38 -23.77 -12.53
C HIS A 9 17.37 -24.02 -11.02
N ILE A 10 18.43 -23.61 -10.34
CA ILE A 10 18.38 -23.44 -8.89
C ILE A 10 17.42 -22.26 -8.72
N MET A 11 16.17 -22.53 -8.33
CA MET A 11 15.18 -21.49 -8.07
C MET A 11 15.71 -20.64 -6.93
N ALA A 12 16.35 -19.52 -7.27
CA ALA A 12 16.92 -18.59 -6.30
C ALA A 12 15.77 -18.06 -5.44
N GLN A 13 15.93 -18.19 -4.13
CA GLN A 13 15.07 -17.52 -3.17
C GLN A 13 15.41 -16.03 -3.18
N ALA A 14 14.40 -15.18 -3.00
CA ALA A 14 14.57 -13.74 -2.88
C ALA A 14 15.45 -13.39 -1.67
N ARG A 15 16.42 -12.51 -1.87
CA ARG A 15 17.36 -12.04 -0.83
C ARG A 15 17.60 -10.54 -0.99
N THR A 16 18.10 -9.91 0.06
CA THR A 16 18.46 -8.48 0.05
C THR A 16 19.29 -8.11 -1.18
N GLY A 17 18.90 -7.02 -1.85
CA GLY A 17 19.48 -6.52 -3.10
C GLY A 17 18.89 -7.13 -4.38
N ASP A 18 18.04 -8.16 -4.28
CA ASP A 18 17.33 -8.67 -5.45
C ASP A 18 16.23 -7.69 -5.88
N HIS A 19 16.04 -7.57 -7.19
CA HIS A 19 14.94 -6.80 -7.76
C HIS A 19 13.72 -7.73 -7.93
N VAL A 20 12.62 -7.40 -7.26
CA VAL A 20 11.43 -8.24 -7.17
C VAL A 20 10.28 -7.62 -7.97
N LYS A 21 9.63 -8.44 -8.81
CA LYS A 21 8.32 -8.17 -9.41
C LYS A 21 7.26 -8.94 -8.64
N LEU A 22 6.29 -8.25 -8.06
CA LEU A 22 5.26 -8.85 -7.21
C LEU A 22 3.86 -8.52 -7.75
N ASN A 23 3.03 -9.55 -7.87
CA ASN A 23 1.58 -9.35 -7.98
C ASN A 23 0.98 -9.39 -6.58
N PHE A 24 0.03 -8.49 -6.29
CA PHE A 24 -0.56 -8.39 -4.97
C PHE A 24 -2.05 -8.05 -5.01
N THR A 25 -2.74 -8.39 -3.92
CA THR A 25 -4.07 -7.89 -3.61
C THR A 25 -4.12 -7.53 -2.13
N GLY A 26 -4.36 -6.25 -1.85
CA GLY A 26 -4.59 -5.73 -0.50
C GLY A 26 -6.07 -5.80 -0.13
N ARG A 27 -6.36 -6.36 1.06
CA ARG A 27 -7.72 -6.52 1.58
C ARG A 27 -7.81 -5.97 3.01
N LEU A 28 -8.93 -5.35 3.32
CA LEU A 28 -9.32 -5.01 4.69
C LEU A 28 -9.89 -6.23 5.41
N ASN A 29 -10.06 -6.14 6.73
CA ASN A 29 -10.58 -7.23 7.58
C ASN A 29 -12.01 -7.67 7.22
N ASP A 30 -12.79 -6.77 6.62
CA ASP A 30 -14.14 -7.05 6.12
C ASP A 30 -14.14 -7.73 4.74
N GLY A 31 -12.98 -7.93 4.13
CA GLY A 31 -12.79 -8.53 2.81
C GLY A 31 -12.76 -7.53 1.66
N THR A 32 -12.99 -6.23 1.92
CA THR A 32 -12.94 -5.16 0.92
C THR A 32 -11.55 -5.09 0.30
N ILE A 33 -11.47 -5.20 -1.04
CA ILE A 33 -10.22 -4.99 -1.78
C ILE A 33 -10.00 -3.50 -1.91
N PHE A 34 -8.89 -2.99 -1.36
CA PHE A 34 -8.53 -1.57 -1.49
C PHE A 34 -7.46 -1.33 -2.55
N ALA A 35 -6.67 -2.37 -2.91
CA ALA A 35 -5.65 -2.29 -3.94
C ALA A 35 -5.42 -3.67 -4.56
N THR A 36 -5.17 -3.72 -5.87
CA THR A 36 -4.82 -4.96 -6.58
C THR A 36 -3.94 -4.65 -7.78
N SER A 37 -3.05 -5.58 -8.11
CA SER A 37 -2.26 -5.55 -9.35
C SER A 37 -2.83 -6.46 -10.44
N GLU A 38 -4.03 -7.01 -10.26
CA GLU A 38 -4.64 -7.94 -11.23
C GLU A 38 -4.94 -7.25 -12.58
N ASP A 39 -5.36 -5.99 -12.54
CA ASP A 39 -5.69 -5.17 -13.71
C ASP A 39 -4.57 -4.18 -14.10
N SER A 40 -3.36 -4.32 -13.53
CA SER A 40 -2.23 -3.41 -13.74
C SER A 40 -0.89 -4.14 -13.82
N GLU A 41 0.20 -3.39 -14.04
CA GLU A 41 1.53 -4.00 -14.04
C GLU A 41 1.95 -4.44 -12.62
N PRO A 42 2.70 -5.54 -12.48
CA PRO A 42 3.25 -5.95 -11.20
C PRO A 42 4.06 -4.82 -10.56
N ILE A 43 4.01 -4.72 -9.24
CA ILE A 43 4.85 -3.74 -8.53
C ILE A 43 6.30 -4.22 -8.53
N GLU A 44 7.22 -3.27 -8.62
CA GLU A 44 8.65 -3.51 -8.64
C GLU A 44 9.32 -2.77 -7.49
N PHE A 45 10.16 -3.49 -6.75
CA PHE A 45 10.97 -2.91 -5.68
C PHE A 45 12.29 -3.68 -5.55
N THR A 46 13.25 -3.09 -4.84
CA THR A 46 14.50 -3.76 -4.46
C THR A 46 14.40 -4.19 -3.01
N LEU A 47 14.69 -5.46 -2.72
CA LEU A 47 14.51 -6.01 -1.38
C LEU A 47 15.59 -5.47 -0.41
N GLY A 48 15.18 -4.98 0.75
CA GLY A 48 16.05 -4.55 1.85
C GLY A 48 16.59 -3.12 1.73
N ILE A 49 15.96 -2.26 0.92
CA ILE A 49 16.27 -0.82 0.87
C ILE A 49 15.10 0.07 1.34
N SER A 50 14.05 -0.54 1.91
CA SER A 50 12.87 0.17 2.43
C SER A 50 12.10 0.96 1.36
N ASP A 51 12.08 0.45 0.13
CA ASP A 51 11.25 0.97 -0.96
C ASP A 51 9.78 0.53 -0.81
N MET A 52 9.53 -0.49 0.00
CA MET A 52 8.22 -1.07 0.27
C MET A 52 7.95 -1.11 1.78
N LEU A 53 6.69 -1.34 2.18
CA LEU A 53 6.35 -1.59 3.58
C LEU A 53 7.26 -2.71 4.15
N PRO A 54 7.93 -2.49 5.30
CA PRO A 54 8.87 -3.48 5.86
C PRO A 54 8.27 -4.87 6.01
N ALA A 55 7.01 -4.97 6.47
CA ALA A 55 6.30 -6.24 6.59
C ALA A 55 6.12 -6.99 5.25
N ILE A 56 6.04 -6.27 4.12
CA ILE A 56 6.01 -6.88 2.79
C ILE A 56 7.41 -7.37 2.40
N GLU A 57 8.45 -6.59 2.65
CA GLU A 57 9.83 -7.00 2.39
C GLU A 57 10.20 -8.27 3.17
N GLU A 58 9.92 -8.31 4.47
CA GLU A 58 10.11 -9.48 5.33
C GLU A 58 9.29 -10.69 4.87
N ALA A 59 8.07 -10.45 4.35
CA ALA A 59 7.24 -11.52 3.83
C ALA A 59 7.83 -12.15 2.56
N VAL A 60 8.48 -11.34 1.72
CA VAL A 60 9.06 -11.72 0.42
C VAL A 60 10.44 -12.34 0.55
N GLU A 61 11.22 -11.96 1.56
CA GLU A 61 12.52 -12.58 1.79
C GLU A 61 12.41 -14.11 1.92
N GLY A 62 13.25 -14.83 1.17
CA GLY A 62 13.22 -16.28 1.10
C GLY A 62 12.18 -16.90 0.16
N MET A 63 11.23 -16.12 -0.37
CA MET A 63 10.23 -16.63 -1.33
C MET A 63 10.88 -17.06 -2.64
N LYS A 64 10.31 -18.09 -3.28
CA LYS A 64 10.72 -18.52 -4.62
C LYS A 64 9.86 -17.82 -5.69
N PRO A 65 10.39 -17.67 -6.92
CA PRO A 65 9.57 -17.19 -8.04
C PRO A 65 8.29 -18.01 -8.20
N ARG A 66 7.16 -17.31 -8.41
CA ARG A 66 5.80 -17.87 -8.54
C ARG A 66 5.20 -18.44 -7.25
N GLU A 67 5.85 -18.26 -6.10
CA GLU A 67 5.25 -18.56 -4.81
C GLU A 67 4.19 -17.51 -4.45
N THR A 68 3.18 -17.93 -3.70
CA THR A 68 2.13 -17.04 -3.19
C THR A 68 2.08 -17.17 -1.68
N LYS A 69 1.99 -16.04 -1.01
CA LYS A 69 1.91 -15.95 0.44
C LYS A 69 0.86 -14.92 0.82
N THR A 70 0.11 -15.22 1.87
CA THR A 70 -0.81 -14.26 2.50
C THR A 70 -0.21 -13.87 3.83
N VAL A 71 -0.06 -12.57 4.05
CA VAL A 71 0.42 -12.01 5.31
C VAL A 71 -0.62 -11.05 5.86
N TYR A 72 -0.80 -11.08 7.16
CA TYR A 72 -1.58 -10.09 7.88
C TYR A 72 -0.62 -9.03 8.40
N ILE A 73 -0.88 -7.77 8.07
CA ILE A 73 -0.05 -6.63 8.49
C ILE A 73 -0.95 -5.74 9.36
N PRO A 74 -0.66 -5.60 10.67
CA PRO A 74 -1.43 -4.71 11.53
C PRO A 74 -1.21 -3.25 11.11
N SER A 75 -2.14 -2.37 11.46
CA SER A 75 -2.16 -1.00 10.94
C SER A 75 -0.91 -0.21 11.31
N ASP A 76 -0.37 -0.42 12.51
CA ASP A 76 0.87 0.20 13.02
C ASP A 76 2.13 -0.20 12.26
N GLU A 77 2.15 -1.36 11.59
CA GLU A 77 3.24 -1.80 10.71
C GLU A 77 3.01 -1.45 9.23
N ALA A 78 1.87 -0.82 8.90
CA ALA A 78 1.50 -0.39 7.55
C ALA A 78 1.36 1.14 7.46
N PHE A 79 0.14 1.65 7.63
CA PHE A 79 -0.21 3.06 7.44
C PHE A 79 -0.43 3.84 8.75
N GLY A 80 -0.13 3.22 9.88
CA GLY A 80 -0.39 3.74 11.22
C GLY A 80 -1.81 3.44 11.70
N SER A 81 -2.03 3.63 13.00
CA SER A 81 -3.36 3.59 13.60
C SER A 81 -4.18 4.82 13.20
N TRP A 82 -5.50 4.72 13.32
CA TRP A 82 -6.38 5.90 13.30
C TRP A 82 -5.89 6.93 14.32
N GLN A 83 -5.81 8.18 13.90
CA GLN A 83 -5.39 9.30 14.75
C GLN A 83 -6.59 10.19 15.00
N GLU A 84 -7.18 10.09 16.19
CA GLU A 84 -8.33 10.91 16.59
C GLU A 84 -8.00 12.41 16.55
N ASP A 85 -6.74 12.77 16.83
CA ASP A 85 -6.25 14.15 16.78
C ASP A 85 -6.22 14.77 15.37
N LEU A 86 -6.34 13.94 14.31
CA LEU A 86 -6.46 14.41 12.93
C LEU A 86 -7.93 14.63 12.50
N VAL A 87 -8.89 14.30 13.38
CA VAL A 87 -10.31 14.52 13.14
C VAL A 87 -10.70 15.89 13.67
N GLN A 88 -11.31 16.71 12.83
CA GLN A 88 -11.76 18.04 13.21
C GLN A 88 -13.24 18.22 12.89
N GLU A 89 -14.01 18.59 13.92
CA GLU A 89 -15.37 19.09 13.74
C GLU A 89 -15.31 20.55 13.28
N ILE A 90 -15.98 20.83 12.16
CA ILE A 90 -16.08 22.19 11.63
C ILE A 90 -17.56 22.60 11.53
N PRO A 91 -17.91 23.85 11.88
CA PRO A 91 -19.26 24.35 11.65
C PRO A 91 -19.60 24.36 10.15
N ARG A 92 -20.85 24.05 9.81
CA ARG A 92 -21.33 24.04 8.40
C ARG A 92 -21.19 25.41 7.74
N GLU A 93 -21.24 26.47 8.52
CA GLU A 93 -21.06 27.87 8.10
C GLU A 93 -19.63 28.18 7.66
N SER A 94 -18.64 27.40 8.11
CA SER A 94 -17.26 27.51 7.65
C SER A 94 -17.05 26.92 6.26
N LEU A 95 -17.99 26.10 5.78
CA LEU A 95 -17.98 25.56 4.43
C LEU A 95 -18.65 26.52 3.44
N PRO A 96 -18.23 26.51 2.16
CA PRO A 96 -18.86 27.33 1.12
C PRO A 96 -20.39 27.11 1.06
N PRO A 97 -21.17 28.20 0.85
CA PRO A 97 -22.61 28.08 0.69
C PRO A 97 -22.93 27.25 -0.57
N GLY A 98 -23.83 26.28 -0.42
CA GLY A 98 -24.24 25.38 -1.51
C GLY A 98 -23.32 24.18 -1.75
N LEU A 99 -22.21 24.04 -1.02
CA LEU A 99 -21.41 22.81 -1.05
C LEU A 99 -22.17 21.69 -0.30
N GLU A 100 -22.77 20.75 -1.01
CA GLU A 100 -23.30 19.54 -0.39
C GLU A 100 -22.13 18.65 0.07
N VAL A 101 -22.23 18.15 1.30
CA VAL A 101 -21.22 17.28 1.91
C VAL A 101 -21.82 15.91 2.22
N GLU A 102 -21.06 14.86 1.94
CA GLU A 102 -21.44 13.48 2.21
C GLU A 102 -20.26 12.74 2.87
N ALA A 103 -20.56 11.80 3.77
CA ALA A 103 -19.53 10.95 4.37
C ALA A 103 -18.77 10.18 3.27
N GLY A 104 -17.44 10.15 3.40
CA GLY A 104 -16.52 9.59 2.40
C GLY A 104 -16.07 10.57 1.32
N GLN A 105 -16.69 11.75 1.19
CA GLN A 105 -16.27 12.75 0.21
C GLN A 105 -14.88 13.30 0.52
N GLN A 106 -14.02 13.40 -0.50
CA GLN A 106 -12.72 14.03 -0.38
C GLN A 106 -12.79 15.52 -0.76
N LEU A 107 -12.19 16.37 0.07
CA LEU A 107 -12.15 17.81 -0.11
C LEU A 107 -10.70 18.29 -0.09
N TRP A 108 -10.38 19.27 -0.95
CA TRP A 108 -9.12 20.00 -0.89
C TRP A 108 -9.30 21.19 0.04
N VAL A 109 -8.47 21.26 1.09
CA VAL A 109 -8.53 22.31 2.10
C VAL A 109 -7.23 23.10 2.06
N ASP A 110 -7.36 24.39 1.79
CA ASP A 110 -6.23 25.32 1.87
C ASP A 110 -5.85 25.54 3.34
N GLN A 111 -4.57 25.35 3.66
CA GLN A 111 -4.03 25.62 4.99
C GLN A 111 -3.21 26.92 5.02
N PRO A 112 -3.20 27.66 6.15
CA PRO A 112 -2.39 28.86 6.26
C PRO A 112 -0.90 28.57 6.04
N GLY A 113 -0.34 29.10 4.94
CA GLY A 113 1.10 29.07 4.68
C GLY A 113 1.67 27.75 4.17
N GLY A 114 0.82 26.83 3.69
CA GLY A 114 1.23 25.53 3.16
C GLY A 114 0.51 25.14 1.87
N ASP A 115 0.85 23.96 1.36
CA ASP A 115 0.15 23.34 0.24
C ASP A 115 -1.25 22.88 0.67
N PRO A 116 -2.24 22.85 -0.25
CA PRO A 116 -3.55 22.30 0.04
C PRO A 116 -3.45 20.84 0.48
N VAL A 117 -4.23 20.46 1.49
CA VAL A 117 -4.32 19.08 1.96
C VAL A 117 -5.62 18.44 1.51
N ILE A 118 -5.59 17.14 1.23
CA ILE A 118 -6.81 16.37 1.00
C ILE A 118 -7.32 15.88 2.35
N VAL A 119 -8.56 16.19 2.66
CA VAL A 119 -9.29 15.63 3.82
C VAL A 119 -10.44 14.75 3.33
N SER A 120 -10.90 13.84 4.17
CA SER A 120 -12.09 13.04 3.92
C SER A 120 -13.16 13.38 4.95
N VAL A 121 -14.40 13.62 4.51
CA VAL A 121 -15.55 13.82 5.40
C VAL A 121 -15.86 12.49 6.07
N THR A 122 -15.80 12.43 7.40
CA THR A 122 -16.08 11.19 8.14
C THR A 122 -17.54 11.05 8.52
N ASP A 123 -18.23 12.16 8.80
CA ASP A 123 -19.63 12.23 9.22
C ASP A 123 -20.20 13.63 8.92
N VAL A 124 -21.55 13.79 8.88
CA VAL A 124 -22.25 15.06 8.55
C VAL A 124 -23.40 15.33 9.51
#